data_AF-A0A1V3WUT4-F1
#
_entry.id   AF-A0A1V3WUT4-F1
#
_cell.length_a   1.000
_cell.length_b   1.000
_cell.length_c   1.000
_cell.angle_alpha   90.00
_cell.angle_beta   90.00
_cell.angle_gamma   90.00
#
_symmetry.space_group_name_H-M   'P 1'
#
loop_
_entity.id
_entity.type
_entity.pdbx_description
1 polymer ?
#
loop_
_entity_poly.entity_id
_entity_poly.type
_entity_poly.pdbx_seq_one_letter_code
_entity_poly.pdbx_strand_id
1 'polypeptide(L)'
;MDLLPYERSTCFWQRIAYLYSRFDALIAEADDPDESALGAAYLALHTLRCRSRATQHRLAGGARLGPETSIDKVLLATAEQRLYDTVRDLLPGTLELDDSPWRSEYLYSRAATIYGGTAEIQRNIIARRLLELGRNDGGANRFRVAAATGRHDANDDVRRVRRQARRWVGGRRLARHAR
;
A
#
# COMPACT_ATOMS: atom_id res chain seq x y z
N MET A 1 -23.95 8.01 -5.66
CA MET A 1 -23.18 7.52 -6.81
C MET A 1 -21.71 7.61 -6.45
N ASP A 2 -21.02 6.49 -6.28
CA ASP A 2 -19.58 6.47 -5.97
C ASP A 2 -18.80 6.49 -7.30
N LEU A 3 -18.53 7.68 -7.85
CA LEU A 3 -17.86 7.83 -9.15
C LEU A 3 -16.37 7.45 -9.09
N LEU A 4 -15.71 7.81 -8.00
CA LEU A 4 -14.27 7.70 -7.84
C LEU A 4 -13.69 6.26 -7.93
N PRO A 5 -14.32 5.21 -7.37
CA PRO A 5 -13.88 3.83 -7.58
C PRO A 5 -13.85 3.40 -9.05
N TYR A 6 -14.77 3.90 -9.88
CA TYR A 6 -14.86 3.55 -11.30
C TYR A 6 -13.76 4.25 -12.11
N GLU A 7 -13.58 5.57 -11.89
CA GLU A 7 -12.50 6.34 -12.52
C GLU A 7 -11.13 5.76 -12.21
N ARG A 8 -10.89 5.41 -10.94
CA ARG A 8 -9.63 4.81 -10.49
C ARG A 8 -9.37 3.48 -11.17
N SER A 9 -10.36 2.59 -11.26
CA SER A 9 -10.16 1.26 -11.83
C SER A 9 -9.61 1.34 -13.26
N THR A 10 -10.30 2.07 -14.14
CA THR A 10 -9.93 2.19 -15.56
C THR A 10 -8.66 3.01 -15.76
N CYS A 11 -8.51 4.13 -15.06
CA CYS A 11 -7.29 4.95 -15.11
C CYS A 11 -6.06 4.17 -14.65
N PHE A 12 -6.17 3.38 -13.57
CA PHE A 12 -5.04 2.62 -13.05
C PHE A 12 -4.56 1.55 -14.02
N TRP A 13 -5.48 0.89 -14.75
CA TRP A 13 -5.09 -0.07 -15.79
C TRP A 13 -4.20 0.57 -16.86
N GLN A 14 -4.59 1.76 -17.32
CA GLN A 14 -3.82 2.54 -18.30
C GLN A 14 -2.48 3.01 -17.71
N ARG A 15 -2.47 3.52 -16.47
CA ARG A 15 -1.22 3.92 -15.79
C ARG A 15 -0.26 2.75 -15.61
N ILE A 16 -0.76 1.56 -15.28
CA ILE A 16 0.05 0.34 -15.16
C ILE A 16 0.72 0.01 -16.50
N ALA A 17 -0.03 0.03 -17.60
CA ALA A 17 0.54 -0.23 -18.94
C ALA A 17 1.66 0.77 -19.27
N TYR A 18 1.45 2.04 -18.94
CA TYR A 18 2.48 3.07 -19.09
C TYR A 18 3.72 2.78 -18.23
N LEU A 19 3.55 2.43 -16.95
CA LEU A 19 4.68 2.11 -16.07
C LEU A 19 5.49 0.91 -16.56
N TYR A 20 4.86 -0.07 -17.22
CA TYR A 20 5.59 -1.15 -17.90
C TYR A 20 6.46 -0.63 -19.04
N SER A 21 5.97 0.27 -19.90
CA SER A 21 6.81 0.87 -20.95
C SER A 21 7.97 1.69 -20.39
N ARG A 22 7.81 2.28 -19.20
CA ARG A 22 8.91 2.98 -18.51
C ARG A 22 9.88 1.98 -17.90
N PHE A 23 9.41 0.88 -17.33
CA PHE A 23 10.30 -0.19 -16.87
C PHE A 23 11.15 -0.77 -18.00
N ASP A 24 10.56 -0.99 -19.19
CA ASP A 24 11.29 -1.46 -20.37
C ASP A 24 12.36 -0.45 -20.82
N ALA A 25 12.03 0.85 -20.82
CA ALA A 25 12.98 1.91 -21.13
C ALA A 25 14.15 1.97 -20.13
N LEU A 26 13.88 1.77 -18.84
CA LEU A 26 14.93 1.70 -17.82
C LEU A 26 15.89 0.52 -18.09
N ILE A 27 15.37 -0.66 -18.43
CA ILE A 27 16.20 -1.82 -18.76
C ILE A 27 17.09 -1.54 -19.99
N ALA A 28 16.55 -0.84 -21.00
CA ALA A 28 17.29 -0.52 -22.21
C ALA A 28 18.38 0.55 -22.00
N GLU A 29 18.19 1.47 -21.06
CA GLU A 29 19.11 2.57 -20.77
C GLU A 29 20.15 2.24 -19.70
N ALA A 30 19.85 1.35 -18.75
CA ALA A 30 20.75 1.02 -17.65
C ALA A 30 21.94 0.16 -18.12
N ASP A 31 23.15 0.57 -17.74
CA ASP A 31 24.38 -0.20 -17.95
C ASP A 31 24.68 -1.05 -16.70
N ASP A 32 24.91 -2.35 -16.89
CA ASP A 32 25.13 -3.35 -15.83
C ASP A 32 24.20 -3.21 -14.60
N PRO A 33 22.86 -3.32 -14.78
CA PRO A 33 21.91 -2.97 -13.73
C PRO A 33 21.90 -3.97 -12.58
N ASP A 34 21.63 -3.48 -11.36
CA ASP A 34 21.28 -4.34 -10.22
C ASP A 34 19.99 -5.13 -10.53
N GLU A 35 20.15 -6.40 -10.88
CA GLU A 35 19.06 -7.33 -11.20
C GLU A 35 18.06 -7.48 -10.04
N SER A 36 18.50 -7.38 -8.79
CA SER A 36 17.62 -7.48 -7.62
C SER A 36 16.75 -6.22 -7.49
N ALA A 37 17.32 -5.04 -7.76
CA ALA A 37 16.55 -3.80 -7.77
C ALA A 37 15.49 -3.82 -8.89
N LEU A 38 15.88 -4.22 -10.11
CA LEU A 38 14.96 -4.39 -11.24
C LEU A 38 13.87 -5.43 -10.94
N GLY A 39 14.24 -6.58 -10.38
CA GLY A 39 13.31 -7.64 -10.01
C GLY A 39 12.28 -7.16 -8.97
N ALA A 40 12.70 -6.36 -8.00
CA ALA A 40 11.81 -5.78 -7.01
C ALA A 40 10.83 -4.74 -7.63
N ALA A 41 11.31 -3.90 -8.55
CA ALA A 41 10.45 -2.97 -9.28
C ALA A 41 9.43 -3.70 -10.16
N TYR A 42 9.88 -4.72 -10.91
CA TYR A 42 9.00 -5.59 -11.68
C TYR A 42 7.94 -6.26 -10.82
N LEU A 43 8.33 -6.85 -9.68
CA LEU A 43 7.40 -7.55 -8.79
C LEU A 43 6.32 -6.60 -8.26
N ALA A 44 6.68 -5.36 -7.93
CA ALA A 44 5.71 -4.35 -7.50
C ALA A 44 4.71 -4.02 -8.61
N LEU A 45 5.19 -3.76 -9.84
CA LEU A 45 4.34 -3.50 -11.02
C LEU A 45 3.44 -4.70 -11.36
N HIS A 46 3.99 -5.91 -11.27
CA HIS A 46 3.27 -7.14 -11.59
C HIS A 46 2.19 -7.45 -10.57
N THR A 47 2.48 -7.28 -9.28
CA THR A 47 1.49 -7.41 -8.20
C THR A 47 0.32 -6.48 -8.42
N LEU A 48 0.62 -5.21 -8.73
CA LEU A 48 -0.38 -4.21 -9.06
C LEU A 48 -1.19 -4.58 -10.31
N ARG A 49 -0.54 -5.05 -11.39
CA ARG A 49 -1.22 -5.48 -12.61
C ARG A 49 -2.19 -6.63 -12.36
N CYS A 50 -1.77 -7.65 -11.62
CA CYS A 50 -2.62 -8.78 -11.25
C CYS A 50 -3.83 -8.33 -10.44
N ARG A 51 -3.62 -7.44 -9.47
CA ARG A 51 -4.70 -6.88 -8.67
C ARG A 51 -5.68 -6.06 -9.52
N SER A 52 -5.16 -5.16 -10.35
CA SER A 52 -5.97 -4.32 -11.25
C SER A 52 -6.75 -5.17 -12.25
N ARG A 53 -6.15 -6.24 -12.80
CA ARG A 53 -6.82 -7.18 -13.69
C ARG A 53 -8.03 -7.82 -13.02
N ALA A 54 -7.91 -8.24 -11.77
CA ALA A 54 -9.04 -8.79 -11.02
C ALA A 54 -10.16 -7.75 -10.84
N THR A 55 -9.81 -6.49 -10.56
CA THR A 55 -10.77 -5.37 -10.48
C THR A 55 -11.46 -5.13 -11.83
N GLN A 56 -10.72 -5.16 -12.95
CA GLN A 56 -11.28 -5.02 -14.31
C GLN A 56 -12.27 -6.13 -14.64
N HIS A 57 -11.95 -7.40 -14.33
CA HIS A 57 -12.87 -8.51 -14.57
C HIS A 57 -14.15 -8.40 -13.74
N ARG A 58 -14.05 -7.97 -12.47
CA ARG A 58 -15.22 -7.70 -11.63
C ARG A 58 -16.08 -6.60 -12.23
N LEU A 59 -15.46 -5.51 -12.69
CA LEU A 59 -16.16 -4.38 -13.31
C LEU A 59 -16.88 -4.82 -14.59
N ALA A 60 -16.21 -5.57 -15.47
CA ALA A 60 -16.79 -6.12 -16.69
C ALA A 60 -17.97 -7.07 -16.41
N GLY A 61 -17.92 -7.81 -15.30
CA GLY A 61 -19.02 -8.64 -14.81
C GLY A 61 -20.17 -7.87 -14.13
N GLY A 62 -20.15 -6.53 -14.15
CA GLY A 62 -21.20 -5.69 -13.57
C GLY A 62 -21.12 -5.53 -12.05
N ALA A 63 -20.03 -5.97 -11.40
CA ALA A 63 -19.89 -5.81 -9.96
C ALA A 63 -19.76 -4.34 -9.56
N ARG A 64 -20.40 -3.95 -8.45
CA ARG A 64 -20.22 -2.62 -7.88
C ARG A 64 -18.84 -2.51 -7.24
N LEU A 65 -18.08 -1.50 -7.63
CA LEU A 65 -16.78 -1.19 -7.02
C LEU A 65 -16.97 -0.39 -5.74
N GLY A 66 -16.18 -0.70 -4.72
CA GLY A 66 -16.25 -0.07 -3.41
C GLY A 66 -14.89 0.32 -2.84
N PRO A 67 -14.77 0.40 -1.48
CA PRO A 67 -13.55 0.82 -0.80
C PRO A 67 -12.34 -0.07 -1.08
N GLU A 68 -12.53 -1.29 -1.61
CA GLU A 68 -11.46 -2.21 -2.00
C GLU A 68 -10.57 -1.66 -3.12
N THR A 69 -11.05 -0.70 -3.92
CA THR A 69 -10.23 0.05 -4.88
C THR A 69 -9.16 0.92 -4.21
N SER A 70 -9.27 1.14 -2.90
CA SER A 70 -8.23 1.81 -2.11
C SER A 70 -6.96 0.99 -2.00
N ILE A 71 -7.06 -0.34 -2.06
CA ILE A 71 -5.90 -1.25 -2.11
C ILE A 71 -5.15 -1.01 -3.43
N ASP A 72 -5.88 -1.00 -4.55
CA ASP A 72 -5.33 -0.80 -5.89
C ASP A 72 -4.57 0.52 -5.97
N LYS A 73 -5.11 1.57 -5.34
CA LYS A 73 -4.43 2.87 -5.25
C LYS A 73 -3.11 2.79 -4.47
N VAL A 74 -3.13 2.18 -3.27
CA VAL A 74 -1.92 2.08 -2.45
C VAL A 74 -0.85 1.29 -3.19
N LEU A 75 -1.23 0.20 -3.85
CA LEU A 75 -0.32 -0.59 -4.69
C LEU A 75 0.22 0.23 -5.86
N LEU A 76 -0.62 1.04 -6.53
CA LEU A 76 -0.19 1.92 -7.62
C LEU A 76 0.87 2.90 -7.16
N ALA A 77 0.58 3.69 -6.13
CA ALA A 77 1.51 4.69 -5.63
C ALA A 77 2.81 4.04 -5.14
N THR A 78 2.74 2.86 -4.50
CA THR A 78 3.92 2.14 -4.01
C THR A 78 4.78 1.61 -5.16
N ALA A 79 4.16 0.99 -6.17
CA ALA A 79 4.89 0.45 -7.32
C ALA A 79 5.51 1.55 -8.18
N GLU A 80 4.79 2.66 -8.35
CA GLU A 80 5.28 3.83 -9.07
C GLU A 80 6.48 4.47 -8.36
N GLN A 81 6.39 4.69 -7.05
CA GLN A 81 7.54 5.19 -6.28
C GLN A 81 8.73 4.23 -6.36
N ARG A 82 8.50 2.93 -6.20
CA ARG A 82 9.57 1.92 -6.31
C ARG A 82 10.25 1.96 -7.67
N LEU A 83 9.49 2.05 -8.76
CA LEU A 83 10.05 2.14 -10.11
C LEU A 83 10.95 3.36 -10.24
N TYR A 84 10.45 4.55 -9.89
CA TYR A 84 11.21 5.78 -10.11
C TYR A 84 12.34 5.98 -9.08
N ASP A 85 12.25 5.38 -7.89
CA ASP A 85 13.41 5.26 -7.00
C ASP A 85 14.49 4.36 -7.63
N THR A 86 14.08 3.26 -8.29
CA THR A 86 15.02 2.38 -9.03
C THR A 86 15.64 3.10 -10.23
N VAL A 87 14.86 3.92 -10.96
CA VAL A 87 15.39 4.79 -12.03
C VAL A 87 16.48 5.71 -11.49
N ARG A 88 16.23 6.36 -10.35
CA ARG A 88 17.21 7.26 -9.72
C ARG A 88 18.52 6.55 -9.36
N ASP A 89 18.41 5.33 -8.85
CA ASP A 89 19.56 4.56 -8.41
C ASP A 89 20.38 4.01 -9.60
N LEU A 90 19.71 3.60 -10.69
CA LEU A 90 20.36 2.99 -11.86
C LEU A 90 20.79 4.01 -12.94
N LEU A 91 20.21 5.21 -12.97
CA LEU A 91 20.57 6.29 -13.89
C LEU A 91 21.07 7.52 -13.10
N PRO A 92 22.25 7.42 -12.47
CA PRO A 92 22.73 8.46 -11.56
C PRO A 92 22.97 9.78 -12.29
N GLY A 93 22.45 10.87 -11.73
CA GLY A 93 22.59 12.22 -12.29
C GLY A 93 21.54 12.57 -13.34
N THR A 94 20.88 11.59 -13.96
CA THR A 94 19.84 11.84 -14.97
C THR A 94 18.65 12.61 -14.41
N LEU A 95 18.28 12.39 -13.15
CA LEU A 95 17.17 13.12 -12.53
C LEU A 95 17.60 14.50 -12.02
N GLU A 96 18.78 14.60 -11.43
CA GLU A 96 19.27 15.81 -10.77
C GLU A 96 19.84 16.84 -11.74
N LEU A 97 20.49 16.41 -12.83
CA LEU A 97 21.33 17.27 -13.67
C LEU A 97 20.73 17.51 -15.06
N ASP A 98 20.03 16.54 -15.65
CA ASP A 98 19.61 16.60 -17.06
C ASP A 98 18.11 16.84 -17.24
N ASP A 99 17.68 17.61 -18.25
CA ASP A 99 16.25 17.73 -18.59
C ASP A 99 15.69 16.47 -19.25
N SER A 100 15.63 15.42 -18.44
CA SER A 100 15.21 14.09 -18.82
C SER A 100 13.71 13.88 -18.58
N PRO A 101 13.01 13.12 -19.46
CA PRO A 101 11.65 12.66 -19.20
C PRO A 101 11.49 11.98 -17.83
N TRP A 102 12.54 11.30 -17.35
CA TRP A 102 12.55 10.64 -16.05
C TRP A 102 12.31 11.59 -14.87
N ARG A 103 12.78 12.84 -14.95
CA ARG A 103 12.65 13.83 -13.86
C ARG A 103 11.19 14.14 -13.56
N SER A 104 10.43 14.48 -14.60
CA SER A 104 9.02 14.85 -14.45
C SER A 104 8.21 13.70 -13.84
N GLU A 105 8.52 12.47 -14.23
CA GLU A 105 7.85 11.29 -13.73
C GLU A 105 8.26 10.92 -12.30
N TYR A 106 9.54 11.07 -11.97
CA TYR A 106 10.03 10.91 -10.60
C TYR A 106 9.29 11.86 -9.65
N LEU A 107 9.17 13.14 -10.02
CA LEU A 107 8.44 14.14 -9.24
C LEU A 107 6.94 13.80 -9.15
N TYR A 108 6.33 13.35 -10.24
CA TYR A 108 4.95 12.88 -10.24
C TYR A 108 4.73 11.70 -9.27
N SER A 109 5.66 10.75 -9.21
CA SER A 109 5.59 9.60 -8.29
C SER A 109 5.52 10.03 -6.81
N ARG A 110 6.14 11.17 -6.46
CA ARG A 110 6.05 11.71 -5.09
C ARG A 110 4.64 12.22 -4.80
N ALA A 111 4.02 12.89 -5.76
CA ALA A 111 2.65 13.38 -5.65
C ALA A 111 1.60 12.25 -5.60
N ALA A 112 1.88 11.07 -6.17
CA ALA A 112 0.97 9.91 -6.21
C ALA A 112 0.46 9.45 -4.83
N THR A 113 1.25 9.68 -3.78
CA THR A 113 0.86 9.36 -2.39
C THR A 113 -0.02 10.42 -1.73
N ILE A 114 -0.29 11.54 -2.42
CA ILE A 114 -1.01 12.71 -1.90
C ILE A 114 -2.31 12.92 -2.68
N TYR A 115 -2.23 13.08 -4.01
CA TYR A 115 -3.40 13.44 -4.81
C TYR A 115 -4.44 12.31 -4.84
N GLY A 116 -5.72 12.67 -4.99
CA GLY A 116 -6.81 11.71 -5.01
C GLY A 116 -6.95 10.89 -3.71
N GLY A 117 -6.43 11.39 -2.58
CA GLY A 117 -6.51 10.82 -1.22
C GLY A 117 -5.15 10.35 -0.67
N THR A 118 -4.65 10.91 0.43
CA THR A 118 -3.29 10.56 0.89
C THR A 118 -3.13 9.08 1.24
N ALA A 119 -1.89 8.60 1.27
CA ALA A 119 -1.59 7.24 1.70
C ALA A 119 -2.16 6.93 3.11
N GLU A 120 -2.16 7.89 4.05
CA GLU A 120 -2.82 7.71 5.36
C GLU A 120 -4.33 7.53 5.21
N ILE A 121 -4.99 8.36 4.40
CA ILE A 121 -6.44 8.27 4.19
C ILE A 121 -6.80 6.93 3.54
N GLN A 122 -6.04 6.49 2.55
CA GLN A 122 -6.26 5.20 1.91
C GLN A 122 -6.05 4.02 2.87
N ARG A 123 -4.99 4.05 3.69
CA ARG A 123 -4.76 3.05 4.75
C ARG A 123 -5.87 3.07 5.80
N ASN A 124 -6.42 4.25 6.12
CA ASN A 124 -7.55 4.39 7.03
C ASN A 124 -8.84 3.80 6.44
N ILE A 125 -9.12 4.03 5.15
CA ILE A 125 -10.24 3.39 4.44
C ILE A 125 -10.11 1.87 4.51
N ILE A 126 -8.92 1.32 4.23
CA ILE A 126 -8.67 -0.12 4.31
C ILE A 126 -8.91 -0.62 5.75
N ALA A 127 -8.30 0.02 6.75
CA ALA A 127 -8.44 -0.38 8.14
C ALA A 127 -9.90 -0.36 8.62
N ARG A 128 -10.63 0.74 8.38
CA ARG A 128 -11.97 0.93 8.93
C ARG A 128 -13.09 0.26 8.14
N ARG A 129 -12.98 0.26 6.81
CA ARG A 129 -14.08 -0.18 5.93
C ARG A 129 -13.89 -1.60 5.38
N LEU A 130 -12.65 -2.08 5.29
CA LEU A 130 -12.37 -3.43 4.79
C LEU A 130 -12.00 -4.38 5.93
N LEU A 131 -11.24 -3.90 6.92
CA LEU A 131 -10.79 -4.71 8.05
C LEU A 131 -11.63 -4.46 9.32
N GLU A 132 -12.59 -3.54 9.28
CA GLU A 132 -13.47 -3.15 10.40
C GLU A 132 -12.73 -2.72 11.68
N LEU A 133 -11.46 -2.35 11.55
CA LEU A 133 -10.62 -1.90 12.66
C LEU A 133 -10.99 -0.47 13.04
N GLY A 134 -11.27 -0.22 14.32
CA GLY A 134 -11.55 1.12 14.84
C GLY A 134 -13.03 1.53 14.85
N ARG A 135 -13.96 0.57 14.71
CA ARG A 135 -15.35 0.76 15.16
C ARG A 135 -15.40 0.73 16.68
N ASN A 136 -15.33 1.90 17.32
CA ASN A 136 -15.53 2.03 18.77
C ASN A 136 -16.99 1.78 19.21
N ASP A 137 -17.83 1.33 18.30
CA ASP A 137 -19.27 1.08 18.44
C ASP A 137 -19.63 -0.41 18.53
N GLY A 138 -18.65 -1.33 18.52
CA GLY A 138 -18.90 -2.79 18.66
C GLY A 138 -18.32 -3.46 19.91
N GLY A 139 -17.24 -2.92 20.50
CA GLY A 139 -16.61 -3.48 21.70
C GLY A 139 -17.33 -3.09 22.99
N ALA A 140 -17.74 -1.82 23.10
CA ALA A 140 -18.38 -1.30 24.32
C ALA A 140 -19.76 -1.92 24.61
N ASN A 141 -20.46 -2.46 23.60
CA ASN A 141 -21.77 -3.09 23.78
C ASN A 141 -21.67 -4.60 24.11
N ARG A 142 -20.63 -5.31 23.66
CA ARG A 142 -20.38 -6.71 24.09
C ARG A 142 -19.96 -6.81 25.55
N PHE A 143 -19.19 -5.84 26.06
CA PHE A 143 -18.81 -5.80 27.48
C PHE A 143 -19.97 -5.40 28.41
N ARG A 144 -20.97 -4.64 27.92
CA ARG A 144 -22.15 -4.26 28.71
C ARG A 144 -23.14 -5.42 28.91
N VAL A 145 -23.28 -6.31 27.93
CA VAL A 145 -24.12 -7.51 28.05
C VAL A 145 -23.47 -8.56 28.97
N ALA A 146 -22.14 -8.65 28.99
CA ALA A 146 -21.42 -9.55 29.92
C ALA A 146 -21.36 -9.02 31.36
N ALA A 147 -21.39 -7.69 31.56
CA ALA A 147 -21.47 -7.10 32.90
C ALA A 147 -22.83 -7.32 33.59
N ALA A 148 -23.89 -7.63 32.83
CA ALA A 148 -25.21 -7.96 33.36
C ALA A 148 -25.31 -9.39 33.93
N THR A 149 -24.33 -10.27 33.66
CA THR A 149 -24.33 -11.67 34.10
C THR A 149 -23.30 -12.01 35.18
N GLY A 150 -22.66 -10.99 35.78
CA GLY A 150 -22.03 -11.11 37.09
C GLY A 150 -20.82 -12.06 37.21
N ARG A 151 -20.10 -12.38 36.13
CA ARG A 151 -18.88 -13.19 36.21
C ARG A 151 -17.77 -12.69 35.28
N HIS A 152 -17.14 -11.55 35.58
CA HIS A 152 -15.75 -11.34 35.16
C HIS A 152 -15.06 -10.22 35.94
N ASP A 153 -13.90 -10.51 36.52
CA ASP A 153 -13.06 -9.52 37.18
C ASP A 153 -12.20 -8.80 36.12
N ALA A 154 -12.61 -7.58 35.78
CA ALA A 154 -11.99 -6.71 34.78
C ALA A 154 -10.49 -6.42 35.04
N ASN A 155 -10.00 -6.71 36.25
CA ASN A 155 -8.61 -6.47 36.63
C ASN A 155 -7.64 -7.50 36.03
N ASP A 156 -8.14 -8.68 35.63
CA ASP A 156 -7.30 -9.75 35.04
C ASP A 156 -6.95 -9.47 33.58
N ASP A 157 -7.86 -8.88 32.81
CA ASP A 157 -7.63 -8.54 31.40
C ASP A 157 -6.59 -7.44 31.23
N VAL A 158 -6.61 -6.43 32.10
CA VAL A 158 -5.61 -5.35 32.11
C VAL A 158 -4.22 -5.90 32.45
N ARG A 159 -4.14 -6.88 33.36
CA ARG A 159 -2.89 -7.58 33.69
C ARG A 159 -2.40 -8.44 32.52
N ARG A 160 -3.29 -9.07 31.77
CA ARG A 160 -2.97 -9.91 30.60
C ARG A 160 -2.41 -9.07 29.45
N VAL A 161 -3.06 -7.95 29.11
CA VAL A 161 -2.59 -7.01 28.08
C VAL A 161 -1.22 -6.42 28.45
N ARG A 162 -1.01 -6.06 29.72
CA ARG A 162 0.30 -5.57 30.20
C ARG A 162 1.41 -6.64 30.16
N ARG A 163 1.10 -7.93 30.34
CA ARG A 163 2.08 -9.01 30.16
C ARG A 163 2.44 -9.23 28.68
N GLN A 164 1.43 -9.18 27.80
CA GLN A 164 1.61 -9.40 26.36
C GLN A 164 2.42 -8.26 25.70
N ALA A 165 2.19 -7.01 26.12
CA ALA A 165 2.98 -5.86 25.68
C ALA A 165 4.45 -5.92 26.11
N ARG A 166 4.75 -6.36 27.35
CA ARG A 166 6.13 -6.54 27.82
C ARG A 166 6.90 -7.61 27.04
N ARG A 167 6.22 -8.69 26.65
CA ARG A 167 6.81 -9.76 25.82
C ARG A 167 7.22 -9.26 24.43
N TRP A 168 6.46 -8.32 23.87
CA TRP A 168 6.71 -7.69 22.57
C TRP A 168 7.83 -6.63 22.58
N VAL A 169 8.04 -5.96 23.71
CA VAL A 169 9.13 -4.98 23.87
C VAL A 169 10.46 -5.67 24.22
N GLY A 170 10.43 -6.75 25.01
CA GLY A 170 11.62 -7.54 25.35
C GLY A 170 12.26 -8.26 24.17
N GLY A 171 11.47 -8.73 23.19
CA GLY A 171 11.98 -9.44 22.01
C GLY A 171 12.78 -8.58 21.02
N ARG A 172 12.68 -7.25 21.10
CA ARG A 172 13.37 -6.33 20.18
C ARG A 172 14.79 -5.91 20.60
N ARG A 173 15.24 -6.29 21.80
CA ARG A 173 16.64 -6.06 22.24
C ARG A 173 17.62 -7.18 21.88
N LEU A 174 17.14 -8.37 21.52
CA LEU A 174 18.02 -9.52 21.22
C LEU A 174 18.39 -9.68 19.73
N ALA A 175 17.77 -8.93 18.82
CA ALA A 175 18.06 -9.00 17.38
C ALA A 175 19.10 -7.97 16.88
N ARG A 176 19.79 -7.24 17.77
CA ARG A 176 20.84 -6.26 17.39
C ARG A 176 22.28 -6.72 17.68
N HIS A 177 22.50 -7.92 18.21
CA HIS A 177 23.84 -8.49 18.49
C HIS A 177 23.96 -9.95 18.04
N ALA A 178 23.51 -10.24 16.81
CA ALA A 178 23.89 -11.45 16.10
C ALA A 178 24.26 -11.06 14.67
N ARG A 179 25.49 -10.57 14.53
CA ARG A 179 26.31 -10.73 13.31
C ARG A 179 27.35 -11.78 13.64
#